data_AF-A0A133YZR4-F1
#
_entry.id   AF-A0A133YZR4-F1
#
_cell.length_a   1.000
_cell.length_b   1.000
_cell.length_c   1.000
_cell.angle_alpha   90.00
_cell.angle_beta   90.00
_cell.angle_gamma   90.00
#
_symmetry.space_group_name_H-M   'P 1'
#
loop_
_entity.id
_entity.type
_entity.pdbx_description
1 polymer ?
#
loop_
_entity_poly.entity_id
_entity_poly.type
_entity_poly.pdbx_seq_one_letter_code
_entity_poly.pdbx_strand_id
1 'polypeptide(L)' 'MRKDVNLKILERYGFKLYKRPKENVYLFKKRDAYITIDMEYKIFEPKNIQFLNFHCIRAIYNFMLNECIKVGKI' A
#
# COMPACT_ATOMS: atom_id res chain seq x y z
N MET A 1 14.96 -7.76 -12.86
CA MET A 1 13.76 -7.50 -12.02
C MET A 1 13.50 -5.99 -11.97
N ARG A 2 12.49 -5.47 -12.69
CA ARG A 2 12.05 -4.08 -12.54
C ARG A 2 11.48 -3.93 -11.13
N LYS A 3 12.19 -3.26 -10.21
CA LYS A 3 11.62 -2.86 -8.92
C LYS A 3 10.30 -2.13 -9.20
N ASP A 4 9.20 -2.62 -8.64
CA ASP A 4 7.85 -2.10 -8.87
C ASP A 4 7.83 -0.57 -8.76
N VAL A 5 7.61 0.10 -9.89
CA VAL A 5 7.52 1.57 -9.97
C VAL A 5 6.50 2.11 -8.96
N ASN A 6 5.45 1.32 -8.68
CA ASN A 6 4.41 1.62 -7.71
C ASN A 6 4.91 1.67 -6.26
N LEU A 7 5.85 0.80 -5.88
CA LEU A 7 6.45 0.82 -4.53
C LEU A 7 7.31 2.07 -4.32
N LYS A 8 8.08 2.48 -5.34
CA LYS A 8 8.89 3.70 -5.28
C LYS A 8 8.06 4.97 -5.11
N ILE A 9 6.83 5.00 -5.64
CA ILE A 9 5.92 6.14 -5.43
C ILE A 9 5.53 6.23 -3.95
N LEU A 10 5.19 5.11 -3.31
CA LEU A 10 4.85 5.07 -1.89
C LEU A 10 6.01 5.50 -0.98
N GLU A 11 7.26 5.15 -1.34
CA GLU A 11 8.46 5.60 -0.64
C GLU A 11 8.58 7.13 -0.58
N ARG A 12 8.17 7.85 -1.63
CA ARG A 12 8.17 9.33 -1.65
C ARG A 12 7.20 9.94 -0.64
N TYR A 13 6.15 9.20 -0.27
CA TYR A 13 5.21 9.59 0.79
C TYR A 13 5.63 9.07 2.17
N GLY A 14 6.82 8.49 2.29
CA GLY A 14 7.38 7.99 3.54
C GLY A 14 6.88 6.61 3.96
N PHE A 15 6.21 5.88 3.06
CA PHE A 15 5.85 4.49 3.29
C PHE A 15 7.02 3.56 3.00
N LYS A 16 7.21 2.56 3.86
CA LYS A 16 8.10 1.43 3.61
C LYS A 16 7.26 0.17 3.56
N LEU A 17 7.50 -0.69 2.57
CA LEU A 17 6.95 -2.03 2.57
C LEU A 17 7.63 -2.80 3.72
N TYR A 18 6.85 -3.10 4.76
CA TYR A 18 7.34 -3.78 5.95
C TYR A 18 7.36 -5.29 5.76
N LYS A 19 6.27 -5.87 5.22
CA LYS A 19 6.16 -7.30 4.95
C LYS A 19 5.13 -7.60 3.85
N ARG A 20 5.28 -8.74 3.19
CA ARG A 20 4.22 -9.39 2.40
C ARG A 20 3.86 -10.72 3.08
N PRO A 21 2.90 -10.75 4.02
CA PRO A 21 2.57 -11.97 4.75
C PRO A 21 1.94 -13.04 3.86
N LYS A 22 1.32 -12.64 2.75
CA LYS A 22 0.82 -13.49 1.67
C LYS A 22 1.08 -12.80 0.33
N GLU A 23 0.94 -13.52 -0.78
CA GLU A 23 1.15 -12.98 -2.13
C GLU A 23 0.30 -11.73 -2.40
N ASN A 24 -0.97 -11.76 -2.00
CA ASN A 24 -1.95 -10.69 -2.19
C ASN A 24 -2.01 -9.66 -1.04
N VAL A 25 -1.14 -9.76 -0.03
CA VAL A 25 -1.21 -8.89 1.15
C VAL A 25 0.05 -8.04 1.27
N TYR A 26 -0.15 -6.74 1.40
CA TYR A 26 0.91 -5.76 1.62
C TYR A 26 0.77 -5.13 3.00
N LEU A 27 1.86 -5.11 3.76
CA LEU A 27 1.93 -4.38 5.02
C LEU A 27 2.91 -3.22 4.85
N PHE A 28 2.39 -1.99 4.87
CA PHE A 28 3.16 -0.77 4.81
C PHE A 28 3.32 -0.15 6.20
N LYS A 29 4.48 0.47 6.45
CA LYS A 29 4.75 1.25 7.65
C LYS A 29 5.11 2.68 7.28
N LYS A 30 4.57 3.66 8.01
CA LYS A 30 4.98 5.08 7.94
C LYS A 30 5.00 5.65 9.35
N ARG A 31 6.20 5.93 9.87
CA ARG A 31 6.39 6.26 11.31
C ARG A 31 5.72 5.17 12.17
N ASP A 32 4.80 5.54 13.05
CA ASP A 32 4.06 4.59 13.91
C ASP A 32 2.72 4.14 13.32
N ALA A 33 2.41 4.56 12.09
CA ALA A 33 1.26 4.05 11.35
C ALA A 33 1.62 2.75 10.61
N TYR A 34 0.69 1.80 10.66
CA TYR A 34 0.72 0.55 9.91
C TYR A 34 -0.50 0.49 9.01
N ILE A 35 -0.31 -0.02 7.79
CA ILE A 35 -1.39 -0.16 6.82
C ILE A 35 -1.30 -1.57 6.27
N THR A 36 -2.35 -2.35 6.49
CA THR A 36 -2.55 -3.62 5.81
C THR A 36 -3.44 -3.40 4.60
N ILE A 37 -2.99 -3.93 3.47
CA ILE A 37 -3.75 -3.96 2.23
C ILE A 37 -3.90 -5.42 1.84
N ASP A 38 -5.14 -5.88 1.77
CA ASP A 38 -5.47 -7.18 1.21
C ASP A 38 -6.09 -7.00 -0.18
N MET A 39 -5.34 -7.41 -1.21
CA MET A 39 -5.74 -7.28 -2.61
C MET A 39 -6.81 -8.29 -3.03
N GLU A 40 -6.98 -9.39 -2.28
CA GLU A 40 -7.97 -10.41 -2.56
C GLU A 40 -9.36 -9.94 -2.10
N TYR A 41 -9.43 -9.44 -0.88
CA TYR A 41 -10.67 -8.93 -0.29
C TYR A 41 -10.90 -7.43 -0.50
N LYS A 42 -9.94 -6.74 -1.15
CA LYS A 42 -9.96 -5.27 -1.39
C LYS A 42 -10.05 -4.48 -0.08
N ILE A 43 -9.42 -4.98 0.98
CA ILE A 43 -9.44 -4.38 2.33
C ILE A 43 -8.26 -3.41 2.49
N PHE A 44 -8.55 -2.23 3.04
CA PHE A 44 -7.57 -1.26 3.51
C PHE A 44 -7.78 -1.04 5.01
N GLU A 45 -6.80 -1.46 5.82
CA GLU A 45 -6.87 -1.36 7.27
C GLU A 45 -5.68 -0.56 7.83
N PRO A 46 -5.88 0.75 8.12
CA PRO A 46 -4.87 1.56 8.76
C PRO A 46 -4.97 1.49 10.30
N LYS A 47 -3.82 1.43 10.96
CA LYS A 47 -3.66 1.63 12.40
C LYS A 47 -2.86 2.91 12.65
N ASN A 48 -3.22 3.67 13.68
CA ASN A 48 -2.62 4.96 14.04
C ASN A 48 -2.66 6.01 12.92
N ILE A 49 -3.87 6.36 12.47
CA ILE A 49 -4.10 7.18 11.26
C ILE A 49 -3.58 8.62 11.36
N GLN A 50 -3.25 9.11 12.57
CA GLN A 50 -2.77 10.47 12.80
C GLN A 50 -1.52 10.86 11.98
N PHE A 51 -0.79 9.87 11.47
CA PHE A 51 0.38 10.08 10.61
C PHE A 51 0.07 9.98 9.10
N LEU A 52 -1.19 9.79 8.73
CA LEU A 52 -1.67 9.63 7.35
C LEU A 52 -2.48 10.88 6.96
N ASN A 53 -1.87 11.77 6.17
CA ASN A 53 -2.60 12.88 5.57
C ASN A 53 -3.35 12.42 4.30
N PHE A 54 -4.16 13.31 3.72
CA PHE A 54 -4.91 13.02 2.50
C PHE A 54 -4.05 12.50 1.35
N HIS A 55 -2.86 13.09 1.14
CA HIS A 55 -1.92 12.64 0.11
C HIS A 55 -1.41 11.21 0.34
N CYS A 56 -1.19 10.83 1.60
CA CYS A 56 -0.80 9.48 1.97
C CYS A 56 -1.90 8.47 1.62
N ILE A 57 -3.15 8.79 1.97
CA ILE A 57 -4.31 7.93 1.67
C ILE A 57 -4.48 7.79 0.15
N ARG A 58 -4.41 8.90 -0.60
CA ARG A 58 -4.51 8.88 -2.07
C ARG A 58 -3.43 8.03 -2.72
N ALA A 59 -2.19 8.10 -2.22
CA ALA A 59 -1.09 7.31 -2.74
C ALA A 59 -1.31 5.80 -2.54
N ILE A 60 -1.81 5.39 -1.37
CA ILE A 60 -2.16 3.99 -1.09
C ILE A 60 -3.30 3.51 -2.00
N TYR A 61 -4.36 4.30 -2.16
CA TYR A 61 -5.46 3.95 -3.06
C TYR A 61 -5.00 3.75 -4.51
N ASN A 62 -4.17 4.67 -5.01
CA ASN A 62 -3.60 4.55 -6.36
C ASN A 62 -2.74 3.30 -6.49
N PHE A 63 -1.97 2.95 -5.46
CA PHE A 63 -1.23 1.69 -5.41
C PHE A 63 -2.17 0.49 -5.52
N MET A 64 -3.23 0.43 -4.70
CA MET A 64 -4.22 -0.66 -4.75
C MET A 64 -4.86 -0.79 -6.13
N LEU A 65 -5.33 0.31 -6.72
CA LEU A 65 -5.94 0.28 -8.05
C LEU A 65 -4.97 -0.26 -9.10
N ASN A 66 -3.73 0.22 -9.10
CA ASN A 66 -2.72 -0.23 -10.06
C ASN A 66 -2.37 -1.70 -9.88
N GLU A 67 -2.24 -2.17 -8.63
CA GLU A 67 -1.97 -3.57 -8.36
C GLU A 67 -3.16 -4.46 -8.78
N CYS A 68 -4.41 -4.04 -8.53
CA CYS A 68 -5.60 -4.73 -9.01
C CYS A 68 -5.66 -4.84 -10.55
N ILE A 69 -5.33 -3.77 -11.27
CA ILE A 69 -5.28 -3.75 -12.75
C ILE A 69 -4.21 -4.72 -13.26
N LYS A 70 -3.01 -4.72 -12.65
CA LYS A 70 -1.92 -5.64 -13.05
C LYS A 70 -2.31 -7.10 -12.96
N VAL A 71 -3.09 -7.48 -11.95
CA VAL A 71 -3.51 -8.88 -11.72
C VAL A 71 -4.84 -9.23 -12.41
N GLY A 72 -5.38 -8.34 -13.26
CA GLY A 72 -6.64 -8.57 -13.98
C GLY A 72 -7.85 -8.74 -13.05
N LYS A 73 -7.82 -8.17 -11.84
CA LYS A 73 -8.93 -8.22 -10.86
C LYS A 73 -9.92 -7.06 -11.00
N ILE A 74 -9.79 -6.26 -12.07
CA ILE A 74 -10.69 -5.18 -12.51
C ILE A 74 -10.87 -5.30 -14.02
#